data_AF-A0A2R7Z0B1-F1
#
_entry.id   AF-A0A2R7Z0B1-F1
#
_cell.length_a   1.000
_cell.length_b   1.000
_cell.length_c   1.000
_cell.angle_alpha   90.00
_cell.angle_beta   90.00
_cell.angle_gamma   90.00
#
_symmetry.space_group_name_H-M   'P 1'
#
loop_
_entity.id
_entity.type
_entity.pdbx_description
1 polymer ?
#
loop_
_entity_poly.entity_id
_entity_poly.type
_entity_poly.pdbx_seq_one_letter_code
_entity_poly.pdbx_strand_id
1 'polypeptide(L)'
;MELIAHPLRNATVSVMTENKTLTLTLSIPASLAVHLCNSAAPSFVSEQPDRFWTYDAPGLPDPHLPVFRYGTLMWTPTMSDALILRACEEQSGHIATVLFDEEDLPGGAVILSSRPYSSLAMGTGR
;
A
#
# COMPACT_ATOMS: atom_id res chain seq x y z
N MET A 1 26.97 -53.32 21.47
CA MET A 1 27.37 -52.25 20.55
C MET A 1 26.17 -51.34 20.40
N GLU A 2 26.11 -50.24 21.15
CA GLU A 2 25.07 -49.21 20.96
C GLU A 2 25.69 -48.06 20.17
N LEU A 3 25.15 -47.80 18.97
CA LEU A 3 25.45 -46.61 18.20
C LEU A 3 24.76 -45.42 18.87
N ILE A 4 25.54 -44.51 19.45
CA ILE A 4 25.04 -43.24 19.97
C ILE A 4 24.78 -42.35 18.75
N ALA A 5 23.50 -42.11 18.44
CA ALA A 5 23.09 -41.17 17.41
C ALA A 5 23.41 -39.73 17.85
N HIS A 6 24.25 -39.03 17.08
CA HIS A 6 24.45 -37.59 17.26
C HIS A 6 23.24 -36.81 16.73
N PRO A 7 22.70 -35.82 17.47
CA PRO A 7 21.66 -34.97 16.95
C PRO A 7 22.24 -34.04 15.87
N LEU A 8 21.70 -34.15 14.65
CA LEU A 8 21.89 -33.17 13.60
C LEU A 8 21.32 -31.83 14.10
N ARG A 9 22.19 -30.85 14.34
CA ARG A 9 21.78 -29.46 14.57
C ARG A 9 21.11 -28.97 13.29
N ASN A 10 19.79 -28.84 13.29
CA ASN A 10 19.08 -28.10 12.25
C ASN A 10 19.59 -26.66 12.27
N ALA A 11 20.50 -26.33 11.36
CA ALA A 11 20.92 -24.98 11.10
C ALA A 11 19.70 -24.21 10.60
N THR A 12 19.25 -23.24 11.40
CA THR A 12 18.28 -22.24 10.95
C THR A 12 18.97 -21.45 9.83
N VAL A 13 18.63 -21.74 8.58
CA VAL A 13 19.02 -20.90 7.45
C VAL A 13 18.21 -19.61 7.58
N SER A 14 18.77 -18.63 8.29
CA SER A 14 18.32 -17.25 8.17
C SER A 14 18.70 -16.79 6.78
N VAL A 15 17.75 -16.85 5.85
CA VAL A 15 17.87 -16.12 4.60
C VAL A 15 17.83 -14.65 4.97
N MET A 16 19.01 -14.06 5.20
CA MET A 16 19.15 -12.61 5.25
C MET A 16 18.91 -12.11 3.82
N THR A 17 17.66 -11.84 3.47
CA THR A 17 17.34 -11.00 2.32
C THR A 17 17.90 -9.62 2.60
N GLU A 18 19.09 -9.32 2.08
CA GLU A 18 19.62 -7.97 2.10
C GLU A 18 18.66 -7.05 1.33
N ASN A 19 18.11 -6.05 2.01
CA ASN A 19 17.31 -5.02 1.36
C ASN A 19 18.21 -4.23 0.41
N LYS A 20 17.93 -4.27 -0.89
CA LYS A 20 18.59 -3.44 -1.89
C LYS A 20 17.72 -2.25 -2.23
N THR A 21 18.30 -1.05 -2.11
CA THR A 21 17.61 0.19 -2.51
C THR A 21 17.84 0.45 -4.00
N LEU A 22 16.76 0.68 -4.74
CA LEU A 22 16.79 1.14 -6.13
C LEU A 22 16.15 2.54 -6.18
N THR A 23 16.81 3.48 -6.83
CA THR A 23 16.25 4.82 -7.08
C THR A 23 15.75 4.90 -8.51
N LEU A 24 14.47 5.24 -8.68
CA LEU A 24 13.82 5.46 -9.98
C LEU A 24 13.32 6.90 -10.02
N THR A 25 13.59 7.62 -11.11
CA THR A 25 13.04 8.96 -11.35
C THR A 25 12.03 8.87 -12.48
N LEU A 26 10.79 9.28 -12.19
CA LEU A 26 9.68 9.29 -13.13
C LEU A 26 9.13 10.71 -13.21
N SER A 27 8.70 11.13 -14.41
CA SER A 27 7.95 12.38 -14.62
C SER A 27 6.59 12.03 -15.20
N ILE A 28 5.55 12.29 -14.42
CA ILE A 28 4.17 11.96 -14.77
C ILE A 28 3.36 13.26 -14.65
N PRO A 29 2.67 13.69 -15.73
CA PRO A 29 1.70 14.78 -15.63
C PRO A 29 0.63 14.44 -14.59
N ALA A 30 0.27 15.40 -13.74
CA ALA A 30 -0.72 15.19 -12.67
C ALA A 30 -2.07 14.66 -13.22
N SER A 31 -2.46 15.08 -14.43
CA SER A 31 -3.66 14.60 -15.10
C SER A 31 -3.62 13.13 -15.50
N LEU A 32 -2.44 12.50 -15.60
CA LEU A 32 -2.31 11.07 -15.86
C LEU A 32 -2.31 10.23 -14.59
N ALA A 33 -1.96 10.81 -13.44
CA ALA A 33 -1.93 10.09 -12.16
C ALA A 33 -3.33 9.58 -11.76
N VAL A 34 -4.40 10.26 -12.18
CA VAL A 34 -5.79 9.81 -11.95
C VAL A 34 -6.11 8.47 -12.60
N HIS A 35 -5.37 8.06 -13.64
CA HIS A 35 -5.56 6.78 -14.32
C HIS A 35 -4.83 5.62 -13.63
N LEU A 36 -4.08 5.88 -12.56
CA LEU A 36 -3.41 4.82 -11.79
C LEU A 36 -4.37 4.08 -10.85
N CYS A 37 -5.53 4.66 -10.54
CA CYS A 37 -6.57 4.00 -9.77
C CYS A 37 -7.76 3.59 -10.65
N ASN A 38 -8.31 2.42 -10.38
CA ASN A 38 -9.53 1.92 -11.01
C ASN A 38 -10.80 2.50 -10.37
N SER A 39 -10.76 2.70 -9.06
CA SER A 39 -11.88 3.18 -8.27
C SER A 39 -11.37 3.93 -7.05
N ALA A 40 -12.24 4.76 -6.47
CA ALA A 40 -11.96 5.43 -5.20
C ALA A 40 -13.22 5.69 -4.40
N ALA A 41 -13.04 5.81 -3.09
CA ALA A 41 -14.09 6.05 -2.12
C ALA A 41 -13.57 6.94 -0.98
N PRO A 42 -14.47 7.59 -0.21
CA PRO A 42 -14.09 8.16 1.07
C PRO A 42 -13.43 7.13 1.97
N SER A 43 -12.52 7.56 2.84
CA SER A 43 -11.92 6.69 3.85
C SER A 43 -12.97 6.13 4.80
N PHE A 44 -13.06 4.80 4.89
CA PHE A 44 -13.87 4.07 5.86
C PHE A 44 -13.04 3.02 6.62
N VAL A 45 -11.71 3.15 6.61
CA VAL A 45 -10.78 2.16 7.21
C VAL A 45 -11.07 1.93 8.71
N SER A 46 -11.41 3.00 9.44
CA SER A 46 -11.74 2.90 10.87
C SER A 46 -13.08 2.18 11.14
N GLU A 47 -13.95 2.08 10.14
CA GLU A 47 -15.25 1.39 10.23
C GLU A 47 -15.11 -0.11 9.97
N GLN A 48 -14.02 -0.52 9.29
CA GLN A 48 -13.75 -1.90 8.89
C GLN A 48 -12.28 -2.27 9.20
N PRO A 49 -11.90 -2.38 10.48
CA PRO A 49 -10.50 -2.55 10.89
C PRO A 49 -9.86 -3.86 10.41
N ASP A 50 -10.67 -4.91 10.17
CA ASP A 50 -10.17 -6.22 9.76
C ASP A 50 -10.09 -6.39 8.24
N ARG A 51 -10.63 -5.44 7.46
CA ARG A 51 -10.65 -5.53 5.99
C ARG A 51 -9.31 -5.12 5.37
N PHE A 52 -8.66 -4.14 5.98
CA PHE A 52 -7.44 -3.54 5.44
C PHE A 52 -6.25 -3.90 6.31
N TRP A 53 -5.18 -4.36 5.66
CA TRP A 53 -3.89 -4.54 6.32
C TRP A 53 -2.80 -3.79 5.57
N THR A 54 -1.70 -3.52 6.29
CA THR A 54 -0.47 -2.91 5.76
C THR A 54 0.72 -3.74 6.21
N TYR A 55 1.85 -3.60 5.50
CA TYR A 55 3.12 -4.08 6.03
C TYR A 55 3.56 -3.24 7.23
N ASP A 56 4.16 -3.90 8.22
CA ASP A 56 4.92 -3.24 9.28
C ASP A 56 6.29 -2.84 8.73
N ALA A 57 6.31 -1.72 7.99
CA ALA A 57 7.52 -1.16 7.40
C ALA A 57 7.84 0.20 8.04
N PRO A 58 9.10 0.43 8.48
CA PRO A 58 9.51 1.72 9.02
C PRO A 58 9.20 2.86 8.05
N GLY A 59 8.43 3.85 8.51
CA GLY A 59 8.11 5.05 7.73
C GLY A 59 6.80 5.00 6.95
N LEU A 60 6.03 3.91 6.98
CA LEU A 60 4.64 3.94 6.53
C LEU A 60 3.76 4.60 7.60
N PRO A 61 2.94 5.61 7.24
CA PRO A 61 1.98 6.19 8.17
C PRO A 61 0.96 5.15 8.65
N ASP A 62 0.62 5.20 9.93
CA ASP A 62 -0.48 4.41 10.51
C ASP A 62 -1.82 4.83 9.86
N PRO A 63 -2.57 3.90 9.23
CA PRO A 63 -3.82 4.21 8.55
C PRO A 63 -4.93 4.71 9.46
N HIS A 64 -4.83 4.52 10.78
CA HIS A 64 -5.80 4.99 11.76
C HIS A 64 -5.51 6.42 12.25
N LEU A 65 -4.47 7.08 11.73
CA LEU A 65 -4.17 8.46 12.09
C LEU A 65 -5.33 9.40 11.73
N PRO A 66 -5.66 10.41 12.58
CA PRO A 66 -6.76 11.34 12.32
C PRO A 66 -6.70 12.08 10.97
N VAL A 67 -5.50 12.22 10.40
CA VAL A 67 -5.29 12.86 9.09
C VAL A 67 -6.01 12.12 7.94
N PHE A 68 -6.29 10.83 8.11
CA PHE A 68 -6.97 10.01 7.11
C PHE A 68 -8.49 9.95 7.28
N ARG A 69 -9.06 10.59 8.31
CA ARG A 69 -10.50 10.51 8.61
C ARG A 69 -11.38 10.95 7.43
N TYR A 70 -10.97 11.98 6.71
CA TYR A 70 -11.68 12.49 5.52
C TYR A 70 -10.91 12.18 4.23
N GLY A 71 -9.97 11.24 4.30
CA GLY A 71 -9.12 10.85 3.21
C GLY A 71 -9.87 10.11 2.10
N THR A 72 -9.10 9.65 1.13
CA THR A 72 -9.58 8.88 -0.02
C THR A 72 -8.87 7.54 -0.07
N LEU A 73 -9.64 6.47 -0.23
CA LEU A 73 -9.16 5.15 -0.62
C LEU A 73 -9.16 5.06 -2.15
N MET A 74 -8.04 4.64 -2.75
CA MET A 74 -7.88 4.50 -4.19
C MET A 74 -7.39 3.10 -4.52
N TRP A 75 -8.22 2.27 -5.13
CA TRP A 75 -7.86 0.91 -5.53
C TRP A 75 -7.08 0.95 -6.83
N THR A 76 -5.94 0.28 -6.84
CA THR A 76 -5.05 0.22 -8.00
C THR A 76 -4.96 -1.21 -8.55
N PRO A 77 -4.85 -1.38 -9.87
CA PRO A 77 -4.77 -2.71 -10.47
C PRO A 77 -3.45 -3.43 -10.18
N THR A 78 -2.37 -2.70 -9.92
CA THR A 78 -1.06 -3.30 -9.65
C THR A 78 -0.32 -2.59 -8.50
N MET A 79 0.62 -3.31 -7.87
CA MET A 79 1.49 -2.72 -6.86
C MET A 79 2.33 -1.55 -7.40
N SER A 80 2.77 -1.62 -8.66
CA SER A 80 3.51 -0.54 -9.30
C SER A 80 2.66 0.73 -9.38
N ASP A 81 1.38 0.60 -9.75
CA ASP A 81 0.45 1.73 -9.82
C ASP A 81 0.22 2.35 -8.44
N ALA A 82 0.06 1.51 -7.40
CA ALA A 82 -0.01 1.98 -6.01
C ALA A 82 1.23 2.77 -5.59
N LEU A 83 2.44 2.25 -5.84
CA LEU A 83 3.68 2.93 -5.47
C LEU A 83 3.86 4.27 -6.19
N ILE A 84 3.52 4.32 -7.48
CA ILE A 84 3.59 5.56 -8.26
C ILE A 84 2.52 6.55 -7.76
N LEU A 85 1.28 6.10 -7.55
CA LEU A 85 0.19 6.94 -7.08
C LEU A 85 0.50 7.52 -5.69
N ARG A 86 1.02 6.70 -4.78
CA ARG A 86 1.49 7.16 -3.47
C ARG A 86 2.53 8.27 -3.60
N ALA A 87 3.54 8.09 -4.46
CA ALA A 87 4.56 9.11 -4.69
C ALA A 87 3.97 10.41 -5.26
N CYS A 88 2.98 10.32 -6.15
CA CYS A 88 2.27 11.48 -6.68
C CYS A 88 1.47 12.23 -5.59
N GLU A 89 0.80 11.51 -4.68
CA GLU A 89 0.09 12.10 -3.55
C GLU A 89 1.05 12.82 -2.59
N GLU A 90 2.18 12.17 -2.26
CA GLU A 90 3.23 12.74 -1.41
C GLU A 90 3.86 14.00 -2.02
N GLN A 91 4.15 14.00 -3.33
CA GLN A 91 4.65 15.19 -4.04
C GLN A 91 3.60 16.32 -4.12
N SER A 92 2.31 15.98 -4.04
CA SER A 92 1.21 16.94 -3.99
C SER A 92 0.97 17.49 -2.58
N GLY A 93 1.78 17.09 -1.58
CA GLY A 93 1.69 17.54 -0.19
C GLY A 93 0.67 16.77 0.65
N HIS A 94 0.20 15.61 0.18
CA HIS A 94 -0.67 14.73 0.95
C HIS A 94 0.15 13.64 1.64
N ILE A 95 -0.24 13.28 2.86
CA ILE A 95 0.22 12.04 3.49
C ILE A 95 -0.52 10.89 2.82
N ALA A 96 0.19 9.83 2.45
CA ALA A 96 -0.39 8.63 1.87
C ALA A 96 0.27 7.36 2.42
N THR A 97 -0.49 6.28 2.52
CA THR A 97 0.00 4.94 2.91
C THR A 97 -0.60 3.88 1.99
N VAL A 98 0.03 2.70 1.93
CA VAL A 98 -0.44 1.56 1.13
C VAL A 98 -1.15 0.56 2.02
N LEU A 99 -2.29 0.07 1.56
CA LEU A 99 -3.13 -0.93 2.20
C LEU A 99 -3.41 -2.06 1.20
N PHE A 100 -3.89 -3.18 1.73
CA PHE A 100 -4.39 -4.31 0.96
C PHE A 100 -5.82 -4.59 1.41
N ASP A 101 -6.72 -4.78 0.45
CA ASP A 101 -8.13 -5.07 0.70
C ASP A 101 -8.39 -6.58 0.66
N GLU A 102 -8.75 -7.17 1.81
CA GLU A 102 -9.05 -8.60 1.96
C GLU A 102 -10.34 -9.03 1.27
N GLU A 103 -11.30 -8.10 1.04
CA GLU A 103 -12.56 -8.45 0.38
C GLU A 103 -12.41 -8.68 -1.13
N ASP A 104 -11.37 -8.11 -1.75
CA ASP A 104 -11.22 -8.09 -3.22
C ASP A 104 -10.19 -9.10 -3.75
N LEU A 105 -9.89 -10.18 -3.01
CA LEU A 105 -8.83 -11.16 -3.33
C LEU A 105 -8.86 -11.67 -4.79
N PRO A 106 -7.77 -11.50 -5.58
CA PRO A 106 -6.41 -11.15 -5.17
C PRO A 106 -6.15 -9.64 -5.03
N GLY A 107 -7.01 -8.91 -4.32
CA GLY A 107 -6.75 -7.86 -3.36
C GLY A 107 -5.81 -6.81 -3.92
N GLY A 108 -6.35 -5.96 -4.81
CA GLY A 108 -5.58 -4.86 -5.37
C GLY A 108 -4.98 -3.99 -4.26
N ALA A 109 -3.80 -3.42 -4.52
CA ALA A 109 -3.20 -2.48 -3.59
C ALA A 109 -4.09 -1.22 -3.53
N VAL A 110 -4.35 -0.75 -2.32
CA VAL A 110 -5.17 0.43 -2.05
C VAL A 110 -4.28 1.52 -1.51
N ILE A 111 -4.36 2.72 -2.09
CA ILE A 111 -3.71 3.90 -1.51
C ILE A 111 -4.72 4.63 -0.64
N LEU A 112 -4.39 4.78 0.65
CA LEU A 112 -5.08 5.68 1.55
C LEU A 112 -4.35 7.02 1.54
N SER A 113 -4.97 8.03 0.93
CA SER A 113 -4.46 9.41 0.89
C SER A 113 -5.23 10.29 1.87
N SER A 114 -4.55 11.24 2.48
CA SER A 114 -5.17 12.34 3.26
C SER A 114 -5.91 13.35 2.38
N ARG A 115 -5.81 13.25 1.04
CA ARG A 115 -6.60 14.05 0.12
C ARG A 115 -8.10 13.83 0.37
N PRO A 116 -8.88 14.92 0.54
CA PRO A 116 -10.33 14.82 0.65
C PRO A 116 -10.98 14.19 -0.58
N TYR A 117 -11.93 13.29 -0.36
CA TYR A 117 -12.67 12.68 -1.46
C TYR A 117 -13.48 13.72 -2.24
N SER A 118 -13.27 13.76 -3.56
CA SER A 118 -14.04 14.60 -4.48
C SER A 118 -14.54 13.74 -5.62
N SER A 119 -15.87 13.56 -5.68
CA SER A 119 -16.53 12.80 -6.75
C SER A 119 -16.34 13.44 -8.14
N LEU A 120 -16.01 14.74 -8.20
CA LEU A 120 -15.78 15.49 -9.44
C LEU A 120 -14.43 15.21 -10.11
N ALA A 121 -13.41 14.82 -9.32
CA ALA A 121 -12.05 14.57 -9.83
C ALA A 121 -11.88 13.17 -10.43
N MET A 122 -12.83 12.26 -10.18
CA MET A 122 -12.74 10.83 -10.45
C MET A 122 -13.30 10.39 -11.81
N GLY A 123 -13.53 11.33 -12.73
CA GLY A 123 -13.84 11.04 -14.13
C GLY A 123 -14.88 9.93 -14.32
N THR A 124 -16.16 10.22 -14.10
CA THR A 124 -17.22 9.34 -14.60
C THR A 124 -17.17 9.38 -16.13
N GLY A 125 -16.36 8.51 -16.72
CA GLY A 125 -16.47 8.14 -18.13
C GLY A 125 -17.86 7.57 -18.32
N ARG A 126 -18.70 8.32 -19.05
CA ARG A 126 -19.95 7.83 -19.61
C ARG A 126 -19.67 6.79 -20.69
#